data_AF-A0A7C3GYX9-F1
#
_entry.id   AF-A0A7C3GYX9-F1
#
_cell.length_a   1.000
_cell.length_b   1.000
_cell.length_c   1.000
_cell.angle_alpha   90.00
_cell.angle_beta   90.00
_cell.angle_gamma   90.00
#
_symmetry.space_group_name_H-M   'P 1'
#
loop_
_entity.id
_entity.type
_entity.pdbx_description
1 polymer ?
#
loop_
_entity_poly.entity_id
_entity_poly.type
_entity_poly.pdbx_seq_one_letter_code
_entity_poly.pdbx_strand_id
1 'polypeptide(L)' 'MQFKRPKNTEKYYWTRHSIGKMMQYGLSAQRIVRVIRAPERVVEGVAKNTIAVMQPSSVRRDKNGKRTWSQEIWVMYQIN' A
#
# COMPACT_ATOMS: atom_id res chain seq x y z
N MET A 1 -3.42 -6.32 17.71
CA MET A 1 -3.15 -7.06 16.45
C MET A 1 -1.73 -7.60 16.50
N GLN A 2 -1.51 -8.91 16.39
CA GLN A 2 -0.16 -9.47 16.35
C GLN A 2 0.44 -9.23 14.96
N PHE A 3 1.49 -8.42 14.87
CA PHE A 3 2.16 -8.17 13.60
C PHE A 3 2.91 -9.42 13.14
N LYS A 4 2.52 -9.98 11.99
CA LYS A 4 3.23 -11.09 11.35
C LYS A 4 4.15 -10.53 10.29
N ARG A 5 5.46 -10.62 10.54
CA ARG A 5 6.48 -10.19 9.57
C ARG A 5 6.35 -11.00 8.28
N PRO A 6 6.23 -10.36 7.10
CA PRO A 6 6.15 -11.10 5.85
C PRO A 6 7.48 -11.76 5.50
N LYS A 7 7.39 -12.90 4.82
CA LYS A 7 8.54 -13.58 4.22
C LYS A 7 8.67 -13.15 2.76
N ASN A 8 9.90 -13.15 2.26
CA ASN A 8 10.16 -12.96 0.84
C ASN A 8 9.61 -14.13 0.03
N THR A 9 9.17 -13.82 -1.17
CA THR A 9 8.67 -14.79 -2.17
C THR A 9 9.29 -14.44 -3.52
N GLU A 10 9.11 -15.30 -4.51
CA GLU A 10 9.55 -15.02 -5.89
C GLU A 10 8.99 -13.70 -6.44
N LYS A 11 7.78 -13.31 -6.02
CA LYS A 11 7.09 -12.10 -6.52
C LYS A 11 7.36 -10.84 -5.71
N TYR A 12 7.76 -10.98 -4.44
CA TYR A 12 7.85 -9.86 -3.51
C TYR A 12 9.05 -10.00 -2.59
N TYR A 13 9.89 -8.96 -2.62
CA TYR A 13 10.97 -8.75 -1.67
C TYR A 13 10.61 -7.62 -0.71
N TRP A 14 10.57 -7.91 0.60
CA TRP A 14 10.18 -6.95 1.63
C TRP A 14 11.41 -6.31 2.28
N THR A 15 11.62 -5.01 2.04
CA THR A 15 12.72 -4.27 2.65
C THR A 15 12.49 -4.05 4.14
N ARG A 16 13.57 -3.88 4.92
CA ARG A 16 13.47 -3.48 6.34
C ARG A 16 12.65 -2.20 6.52
N HIS A 17 12.77 -1.25 5.59
CA HIS A 17 12.01 0.00 5.61
C HIS A 17 10.50 -0.25 5.46
N SER A 18 10.09 -1.05 4.47
CA SER A 18 8.68 -1.40 4.26
C SER A 18 8.08 -2.09 5.49
N ILE A 19 8.83 -3.00 6.12
CA ILE A 19 8.42 -3.72 7.33
C ILE A 19 8.25 -2.76 8.51
N GLY A 20 9.17 -1.81 8.70
CA GLY A 20 9.06 -0.74 9.70
C GLY A 20 7.81 0.10 9.51
N LYS A 21 7.51 0.53 8.28
CA LYS A 21 6.31 1.31 7.96
C LYS A 21 5.02 0.51 8.15
N MET A 22 5.01 -0.78 7.81
CA MET A 22 3.87 -1.66 8.10
C MET A 22 3.58 -1.73 9.60
N MET A 23 4.61 -1.85 10.45
CA MET A 23 4.43 -1.84 11.91
C MET A 23 3.93 -0.48 12.41
N GLN A 24 4.52 0.63 11.93
CA GLN A 24 4.14 1.99 12.32
C GLN A 24 2.65 2.28 12.05
N TYR A 25 2.13 1.84 10.91
CA TYR A 25 0.76 2.12 10.49
C TYR A 25 -0.22 0.96 10.74
N GLY A 26 0.22 -0.12 11.40
CA GLY A 26 -0.61 -1.29 11.65
C GLY A 26 -1.11 -1.99 10.38
N LEU A 27 -0.31 -1.98 9.31
CA LEU A 27 -0.67 -2.56 8.01
C LEU A 27 -0.18 -4.01 7.90
N SER A 28 -1.02 -4.88 7.35
CA SER A 28 -0.63 -6.25 7.00
C SER A 28 0.01 -6.31 5.61
N ALA A 29 0.91 -7.27 5.39
CA ALA A 29 1.51 -7.49 4.08
C ALA A 29 0.47 -7.74 2.98
N GLN A 30 -0.61 -8.47 3.31
CA GLN A 30 -1.71 -8.71 2.39
C GLN A 30 -2.42 -7.40 1.98
N ARG A 31 -2.58 -6.46 2.91
CA ARG A 31 -3.13 -5.14 2.59
C ARG A 31 -2.21 -4.39 1.62
N ILE A 32 -0.89 -4.43 1.83
CA ILE A 32 0.08 -3.82 0.92
C ILE A 32 0.04 -4.45 -0.47
N VAL A 33 0.02 -5.78 -0.57
CA VAL A 33 -0.09 -6.49 -1.85
C VAL A 33 -1.37 -6.11 -2.60
N ARG A 34 -2.49 -5.90 -1.90
CA ARG A 34 -3.74 -5.44 -2.52
C ARG A 34 -3.60 -4.06 -3.15
N VAL A 35 -2.90 -3.14 -2.49
CA VAL A 35 -2.62 -1.79 -3.04
C VAL A 35 -1.79 -1.90 -4.32
N ILE A 36 -0.79 -2.78 -4.34
CA ILE A 36 0.06 -3.00 -5.53
C ILE A 36 -0.73 -3.60 -6.69
N ARG A 37 -1.60 -4.59 -6.43
CA ARG A 37 -2.31 -5.34 -7.47
C ARG A 37 -3.48 -4.60 -8.11
N ALA A 38 -4.15 -3.72 -7.37
CA ALA A 38 -5.35 -3.05 -7.84
C ALA A 38 -5.35 -1.56 -7.43
N PRO A 39 -4.33 -0.77 -7.78
CA PRO A 39 -4.25 0.61 -7.34
C PRO A 39 -5.41 1.45 -7.88
N GLU A 40 -5.90 2.38 -7.07
CA GLU A 40 -6.82 3.43 -7.53
C GLU A 40 -6.04 4.52 -8.29
N ARG A 41 -4.78 4.74 -7.88
CA ARG A 41 -3.91 5.74 -8.48
C ARG A 41 -2.48 5.23 -8.56
N VAL A 42 -1.80 5.56 -9.66
CA VAL A 42 -0.39 5.27 -9.92
C VAL A 42 0.30 6.58 -10.28
N VAL A 43 1.44 6.84 -9.65
CA VAL A 43 2.29 8.03 -9.89
C VAL A 43 3.76 7.63 -9.81
N GLU A 44 4.64 8.51 -10.30
CA GLU A 44 6.08 8.38 -10.09
C GLU A 44 6.41 8.45 -8.58
N GLY A 45 7.25 7.54 -8.12
CA GLY A 45 7.64 7.50 -6.71
C GLY A 45 8.66 8.58 -6.37
N VAL A 46 8.64 9.04 -5.11
CA VAL A 46 9.57 10.07 -4.62
C VAL A 46 11.03 9.57 -4.57
N ALA A 47 11.22 8.26 -4.41
CA ALA A 47 12.53 7.64 -4.48
C ALA A 47 12.84 7.25 -5.94
N LYS A 48 14.11 7.38 -6.34
CA LYS A 48 14.55 7.05 -7.71
C LYS A 48 14.14 5.64 -8.11
N ASN A 49 13.67 5.50 -9.35
CA ASN A 49 13.26 4.23 -9.95
C ASN A 49 12.19 3.49 -9.13
N THR A 50 11.28 4.21 -8.46
CA THR A 50 10.15 3.61 -7.76
C THR A 50 8.83 4.04 -8.37
N ILE A 51 7.83 3.17 -8.29
CA ILE A 51 6.45 3.45 -8.65
C ILE A 51 5.67 3.59 -7.35
N ALA A 52 4.95 4.71 -7.20
CA ALA A 52 4.06 4.94 -6.08
C ALA A 52 2.61 4.61 -6.48
N VAL A 53 1.98 3.77 -5.68
CA VAL A 53 0.60 3.33 -5.87
C VAL A 53 -0.22 3.59 -4.62
N MET A 54 -1.51 3.88 -4.83
CA MET A 54 -2.43 4.24 -3.76
C MET A 54 -3.75 3.50 -3.86
N GLN A 55 -4.30 3.17 -2.70
CA GLN A 55 -5.73 2.88 -2.53
C GLN A 55 -6.29 3.60 -1.29
N PRO A 56 -7.58 3.98 -1.31
CA PRO A 56 -8.26 4.45 -0.11
C PRO A 56 -8.29 3.35 0.97
N SER A 57 -8.10 3.73 2.24
CA SER A 57 -8.17 2.79 3.36
C SER A 57 -9.57 2.19 3.50
N SER A 58 -10.59 3.02 3.32
CA SER A 58 -12.01 2.68 3.26
C SER A 58 -12.75 3.67 2.36
N VAL A 59 -13.63 3.16 1.51
CA VAL A 59 -14.46 3.96 0.60
C VAL A 59 -15.86 4.06 1.20
N ARG A 60 -16.36 5.28 1.31
CA ARG A 60 -17.75 5.60 1.64
C ARG A 60 -18.43 6.24 0.45
N ARG A 61 -19.76 6.40 0.53
CA ARG A 61 -20.52 7.20 -0.43
C ARG A 61 -21.12 8.39 0.32
N ASP A 62 -21.08 9.56 -0.30
CA ASP A 62 -21.78 10.74 0.22
C ASP A 62 -23.29 10.68 -0.11
N LYS A 63 -24.02 11.73 0.28
CA LYS A 63 -25.47 11.86 0.04
C LYS A 63 -25.83 11.83 -1.45
N ASN A 64 -24.90 12.16 -2.34
CA ASN A 64 -25.07 12.17 -3.79
C ASN A 64 -24.57 10.87 -4.45
N GLY A 65 -24.20 9.86 -3.65
CA GLY A 65 -23.69 8.58 -4.12
C GLY A 65 -22.23 8.61 -4.59
N LYS A 66 -21.52 9.73 -4.45
CA LYS A 66 -20.13 9.86 -4.89
C LYS A 66 -19.20 9.16 -3.91
N ARG A 67 -18.21 8.43 -4.45
CA ARG A 67 -17.16 7.77 -3.64
C ARG A 67 -16.32 8.82 -2.91
N THR A 68 -16.17 8.66 -1.60
CA THR A 68 -15.35 9.52 -0.75
C THR A 68 -14.51 8.67 0.20
N TRP A 69 -13.35 9.19 0.61
CA TRP A 69 -12.47 8.56 1.58
C TRP A 69 -11.73 9.63 2.39
N SER A 70 -11.37 9.30 3.63
CA SER A 70 -10.67 10.20 4.54
C SER A 70 -9.19 9.85 4.69
N GLN A 71 -8.77 8.68 4.22
CA GLN A 71 -7.43 8.16 4.42
C GLN A 71 -7.01 7.33 3.21
N GLU A 72 -5.72 7.41 2.90
CA GLU A 72 -5.10 6.75 1.77
C GLU A 72 -3.94 5.88 2.25
N ILE A 73 -3.73 4.76 1.59
CA ILE A 73 -2.58 3.89 1.80
C ILE A 73 -1.69 4.01 0.58
N TRP A 74 -0.51 4.54 0.80
CA TRP A 74 0.52 4.73 -0.21
C TRP A 74 1.59 3.65 -0.08
N VAL A 75 1.97 3.06 -1.21
CA VAL A 75 3.00 2.03 -1.30
C VAL A 75 3.92 2.36 -2.45
N MET A 76 5.22 2.24 -2.22
CA MET A 76 6.24 2.35 -3.27
C MET A 76 6.89 0.99 -3.50
N TYR A 77 7.12 0.65 -4.76
CA TYR A 77 7.85 -0.56 -5.14
C TYR A 77 8.75 -0.30 -6.36
N GLN A 78 9.69 -1.21 -6.59
CA GLN A 78 10.55 -1.24 -7.77
C GLN A 78 10.25 -2.52 -8.54
N ILE A 79 10.36 -2.44 -9.87
CA ILE A 79 10.34 -3.60 -10.75
C ILE A 79 11.81 -3.95 -10.98
N ASN A 80 12.20 -5.15 -10.58
CA ASN A 80 13.53 -5.70 -10.81
C ASN A 80 13.49 -6.66 -12.00
#